data_AF-A0A920H4F4-F1
#
_entry.id   AF-A0A920H4F4-F1
#
_cell.length_a   1.000
_cell.length_b   1.000
_cell.length_c   1.000
_cell.angle_alpha   90.00
_cell.angle_beta   90.00
_cell.angle_gamma   90.00
#
_symmetry.space_group_name_H-M   'P 1'
#
loop_
_entity.id
_entity.type
_entity.pdbx_description
1 polymer ?
#
loop_
_entity_poly.entity_id
_entity_poly.type
_entity_poly.pdbx_seq_one_letter_code
_entity_poly.pdbx_strand_id
1 'polypeptide(L)'
;MNEMPKDIKTLWMLSTGTAIGPFLSILKTKSSWDQFHKAVLVHSVRYANELTYKDTIDKIKVEKKDRFHYVPCVSRESNDFSINHRITDAIEENLFKKKFNLDILEPNSHFMLCGNPDMVTDVTDLLKN
;
A
#
# COMPACT_ATOMS: atom_id res chain seq x y z
N MET A 1 -22.91 -3.17 -6.10
CA MET A 1 -21.61 -3.04 -5.42
C MET A 1 -20.73 -2.30 -6.39
N ASN A 2 -20.50 -1.02 -6.12
CA ASN A 2 -20.15 0.02 -7.10
C ASN A 2 -18.84 -0.28 -7.84
N GLU A 3 -18.88 0.02 -9.13
CA GLU A 3 -17.93 -0.36 -10.17
C GLU A 3 -16.53 0.21 -9.88
N MET A 4 -15.57 -0.68 -9.60
CA MET A 4 -14.16 -0.29 -9.77
C MET A 4 -13.95 0.13 -11.22
N PRO A 5 -13.18 1.21 -11.49
CA PRO A 5 -12.86 1.61 -12.85
C PRO A 5 -12.39 0.41 -13.68
N LYS A 6 -12.77 0.37 -14.97
CA LYS A 6 -12.21 -0.60 -15.90
C LYS A 6 -10.72 -0.29 -16.09
N ASP A 7 -9.90 -1.32 -16.19
CA ASP A 7 -8.47 -1.25 -16.51
C ASP A 7 -7.56 -0.58 -15.44
N ILE A 8 -7.75 -0.93 -14.16
CA ILE A 8 -6.84 -0.51 -13.09
C ILE A 8 -5.46 -1.15 -13.31
N LYS A 9 -4.47 -0.30 -13.59
CA LYS A 9 -3.08 -0.76 -13.73
C LYS A 9 -2.49 -1.13 -12.37
N THR A 10 -2.66 -0.24 -11.38
CA THR A 10 -2.12 -0.44 -10.04
C THR A 10 -3.18 -0.15 -8.98
N LEU A 11 -3.50 -1.14 -8.16
CA LEU A 11 -4.27 -0.94 -6.93
C LEU A 11 -3.31 -0.63 -5.77
N TRP A 12 -3.38 0.58 -5.24
CA TRP A 12 -2.66 1.01 -4.06
C TRP A 12 -3.55 0.90 -2.82
N MET A 13 -3.08 0.18 -1.81
CA MET A 13 -3.77 -0.03 -0.54
C MET A 13 -2.93 0.56 0.59
N LEU A 14 -3.34 1.71 1.12
CA LEU A 14 -2.59 2.47 2.11
C LEU A 14 -3.22 2.26 3.49
N SER A 15 -2.50 1.61 4.39
CA SER A 15 -2.95 1.30 5.75
C SER A 15 -2.06 1.90 6.82
N THR A 16 -2.66 2.32 7.94
CA THR A 16 -1.95 2.62 9.18
C THR A 16 -2.38 1.69 10.32
N GLY A 17 -1.41 1.16 11.08
CA GLY A 17 -1.66 0.24 12.19
C GLY A 17 -2.44 -1.03 11.78
N THR A 18 -3.44 -1.41 12.56
CA THR A 18 -4.23 -2.65 12.34
C THR A 18 -5.20 -2.58 11.16
N ALA A 19 -5.32 -1.42 10.51
CA ALA A 19 -6.23 -1.19 9.39
C ALA A 19 -5.86 -1.95 8.09
N ILE A 20 -4.85 -2.80 8.13
CA ILE A 20 -4.42 -3.67 7.03
C ILE A 20 -5.41 -4.82 6.74
N GLY A 21 -6.27 -5.17 7.70
CA GLY A 21 -7.17 -6.34 7.63
C GLY A 21 -8.04 -6.43 6.36
N PRO A 22 -8.77 -5.38 5.97
CA PRO A 22 -9.56 -5.37 4.73
C PRO A 22 -8.73 -5.66 3.48
N PHE A 23 -7.51 -5.10 3.40
CA PHE A 23 -6.61 -5.29 2.26
C PHE A 23 -6.08 -6.72 2.18
N LEU A 24 -5.77 -7.34 3.32
CA LEU A 24 -5.42 -8.76 3.35
C LEU A 24 -6.59 -9.62 2.86
N SER A 25 -7.84 -9.26 3.16
CA SER A 25 -9.02 -9.96 2.66
C SER A 25 -9.12 -9.90 1.12
N ILE A 26 -8.93 -8.71 0.55
CA ILE A 26 -8.90 -8.49 -0.91
C ILE A 26 -7.76 -9.28 -1.55
N LEU A 27 -6.54 -9.18 -1.02
CA LEU A 27 -5.36 -9.82 -1.58
C LEU A 27 -5.43 -11.36 -1.55
N LYS A 28 -6.10 -11.94 -0.55
CA LYS A 28 -6.35 -13.38 -0.44
C LYS A 28 -7.45 -13.87 -1.40
N THR A 29 -8.29 -12.97 -1.90
CA THR A 29 -9.43 -13.33 -2.75
C THR A 29 -8.97 -13.41 -4.22
N LYS A 30 -8.98 -14.62 -4.80
CA LYS A 30 -8.47 -14.84 -6.17
C LYS A 30 -9.14 -13.95 -7.21
N SER A 31 -10.47 -13.84 -7.18
CA SER A 31 -11.25 -13.03 -8.12
C SER A 31 -11.01 -11.52 -7.99
N SER A 32 -10.45 -11.03 -6.88
CA SER A 32 -10.07 -9.62 -6.76
C SER A 32 -8.94 -9.26 -7.73
N TRP A 33 -8.05 -10.20 -8.04
CA TRP A 33 -6.91 -9.99 -8.94
C TRP A 33 -7.29 -9.84 -10.42
N ASP A 34 -8.56 -10.08 -10.77
CA ASP A 34 -9.08 -9.83 -12.11
C ASP A 34 -9.40 -8.34 -12.32
N GLN A 35 -9.45 -7.54 -11.25
CA GLN A 35 -9.81 -6.13 -11.28
C GLN A 35 -8.60 -5.21 -11.48
N PHE A 36 -7.38 -5.70 -11.28
CA PHE A 36 -6.15 -4.90 -11.38
C PHE A 36 -4.94 -5.71 -11.82
N HIS A 37 -4.01 -5.10 -12.55
CA HIS A 37 -2.80 -5.77 -13.02
C HIS A 37 -1.79 -5.99 -11.88
N LYS A 38 -1.55 -4.97 -11.06
CA LYS A 38 -0.58 -4.92 -9.97
C LYS A 38 -1.23 -4.43 -8.68
N ALA A 39 -0.79 -4.94 -7.53
CA ALA A 39 -1.19 -4.44 -6.22
C ALA A 39 0.03 -3.98 -5.40
N VAL A 40 -0.11 -2.84 -4.74
CA VAL A 40 0.85 -2.33 -3.77
C VAL A 40 0.18 -2.17 -2.41
N LEU A 41 0.67 -2.91 -1.42
CA LEU A 41 0.22 -2.80 -0.04
C LEU A 41 1.22 -1.95 0.76
N VAL A 42 0.81 -0.75 1.17
CA VAL A 42 1.56 0.11 2.08
C VAL A 42 1.05 -0.12 3.50
N HIS A 43 1.93 -0.55 4.40
CA HIS A 43 1.63 -0.80 5.81
C HIS A 43 2.48 0.10 6.69
N SER A 44 1.86 1.17 7.19
CA SER A 44 2.52 2.16 8.03
C SER A 44 2.28 1.91 9.51
N VAL A 45 3.36 1.82 10.29
CA VAL A 45 3.35 1.61 11.75
C VAL A 45 4.36 2.55 12.42
N ARG A 46 4.42 2.54 13.75
CA ARG A 46 5.38 3.36 14.51
C ARG A 46 6.72 2.64 14.62
N TYR A 47 6.71 1.35 14.91
CA TYR A 47 7.90 0.50 15.13
C TYR A 47 7.80 -0.81 14.33
N ALA A 48 8.92 -1.41 13.91
CA ALA A 48 8.86 -2.60 13.05
C ALA A 48 8.22 -3.81 13.71
N ASN A 49 8.28 -3.92 15.05
CA ASN A 49 7.61 -4.99 15.77
C ASN A 49 6.07 -4.93 15.68
N GLU A 50 5.51 -3.80 15.23
CA GLU A 50 4.08 -3.64 14.94
C GLU A 50 3.70 -4.10 13.51
N LEU A 51 4.69 -4.43 12.67
CA LEU A 51 4.45 -5.03 11.34
C LEU A 51 3.93 -6.46 11.49
N THR A 52 2.61 -6.56 11.60
CA THR A 52 1.87 -7.81 11.72
C THR A 52 1.65 -8.50 10.36
N TYR A 53 1.22 -9.77 10.40
CA TYR A 53 0.83 -10.58 9.23
C TYR A 53 1.95 -10.94 8.24
N LYS A 54 3.21 -10.91 8.66
CA LYS A 54 4.38 -11.26 7.84
C LYS A 54 4.19 -12.54 7.02
N ASP A 55 3.81 -13.64 7.66
CA ASP A 55 3.62 -14.94 6.97
C ASP A 55 2.53 -14.89 5.89
N THR A 56 1.46 -14.13 6.12
CA THR A 56 0.38 -13.98 5.13
C THR A 56 0.87 -13.15 3.94
N ILE A 57 1.56 -12.05 4.21
CA ILE A 57 2.11 -11.16 3.19
C ILE A 57 3.15 -11.91 2.34
N ASP A 58 4.03 -12.69 2.96
CA ASP A 58 5.06 -13.46 2.26
C ASP A 58 4.45 -14.56 1.38
N LYS A 59 3.38 -15.22 1.84
CA LYS A 59 2.62 -16.17 1.00
C LYS A 59 2.04 -15.48 -0.23
N ILE A 60 1.44 -14.30 -0.07
CA ILE A 60 0.89 -13.53 -1.21
C ILE A 60 2.01 -13.11 -2.17
N LYS A 61 3.18 -12.67 -1.68
CA LYS A 61 4.35 -12.37 -2.52
C LYS A 61 4.78 -13.56 -3.36
N VAL A 62 4.87 -14.75 -2.76
CA VAL A 62 5.25 -15.97 -3.48
C VAL A 62 4.22 -16.33 -4.54
N GLU A 63 2.92 -16.26 -4.21
CA GLU A 63 1.84 -16.62 -5.13
C GLU A 63 1.74 -15.64 -6.32
N LYS A 64 1.90 -14.34 -6.06
CA LYS A 64 1.60 -13.28 -7.03
C LYS A 64 2.82 -12.70 -7.72
N LYS A 65 4.03 -13.00 -7.22
CA LYS A 65 5.30 -12.61 -7.80
C LYS A 65 5.36 -11.09 -8.07
N ASP A 66 5.65 -10.71 -9.30
CA ASP A 66 5.76 -9.34 -9.79
C ASP A 66 4.43 -8.57 -9.78
N ARG A 67 3.29 -9.25 -9.60
CA ARG A 67 1.99 -8.57 -9.46
C ARG A 67 1.75 -8.02 -8.06
N PHE A 68 2.54 -8.39 -7.05
CA PHE A 68 2.36 -7.90 -5.68
C PHE A 68 3.61 -7.27 -5.08
N HIS A 69 3.45 -6.05 -4.55
CA HIS A 69 4.49 -5.37 -3.81
C HIS A 69 4.02 -5.03 -2.40
N TYR A 70 4.90 -5.26 -1.43
CA TYR A 70 4.68 -4.87 -0.04
C TYR A 70 5.67 -3.77 0.34
N VAL A 71 5.15 -2.66 0.85
CA VAL A 71 5.91 -1.49 1.27
C VAL A 71 5.64 -1.24 2.75
N PRO A 72 6.56 -1.64 3.65
CA PRO A 72 6.48 -1.23 5.04
C PRO A 72 6.92 0.24 5.18
N CYS A 73 6.20 1.01 6.00
CA CYS A 73 6.61 2.33 6.45
C CYS A 73 6.70 2.35 7.97
N VAL A 74 7.85 2.67 8.55
CA VAL A 74 8.04 2.67 10.00
C VAL A 74 8.48 4.06 10.46
N SER A 75 7.60 4.77 11.17
CA SER A 75 7.76 6.21 11.37
C SER A 75 8.62 6.64 12.58
N ARG A 76 9.00 5.73 13.48
CA ARG A 76 9.73 6.06 14.73
C ARG A 76 11.03 5.29 14.93
N GLU A 77 11.50 4.58 13.91
CA GLU A 77 12.80 3.93 13.91
C GLU A 77 13.41 4.00 12.51
N SER A 78 14.72 3.80 12.42
CA SER A 78 15.40 3.70 11.13
C SER A 78 15.76 2.25 10.84
N ASN A 79 15.34 1.75 9.68
CA ASN A 79 15.73 0.44 9.18
C ASN A 79 15.89 0.45 7.65
N ASP A 80 16.61 -0.53 7.12
CA ASP A 80 16.93 -0.59 5.68
C ASP A 80 15.79 -1.11 4.82
N PHE A 81 14.85 -1.85 5.38
CA PHE A 81 13.81 -2.54 4.62
C PHE A 81 12.52 -1.71 4.48
N SER A 82 12.37 -0.60 5.20
CA SER A 82 11.15 0.22 5.22
C SER A 82 11.39 1.67 4.80
N ILE A 83 10.32 2.40 4.52
CA ILE A 83 10.34 3.87 4.47
C ILE A 83 10.21 4.40 5.88
N ASN A 84 11.20 5.18 6.33
CA ASN A 84 11.25 5.70 7.70
C ASN A 84 10.48 7.02 7.87
N HIS A 85 9.30 7.14 7.24
CA HIS A 85 8.48 8.35 7.16
C HIS A 85 6.99 8.01 7.27
N ARG A 86 6.14 9.04 7.46
CA ARG A 86 4.69 8.88 7.25
C ARG A 86 4.39 8.71 5.76
N ILE A 87 3.21 8.18 5.46
CA ILE A 87 2.80 7.94 4.06
C ILE A 87 2.77 9.25 3.26
N THR A 88 2.28 10.34 3.84
CA THR A 88 2.22 11.68 3.21
C THR A 88 3.61 12.14 2.76
N ASP A 89 4.57 12.17 3.69
CA ASP A 89 5.94 12.60 3.42
C ASP A 89 6.60 11.66 2.38
N ALA A 90 6.29 10.37 2.44
CA ALA A 90 6.79 9.39 1.48
C ALA A 90 6.29 9.63 0.04
N ILE A 91 5.08 10.17 -0.12
CA ILE A 91 4.55 10.57 -1.43
C ILE A 91 5.27 11.84 -1.91
N GLU A 92 5.31 12.88 -1.08
CA GLU A 92 5.91 14.18 -1.42
C GLU A 92 7.40 14.07 -1.77
N GLU A 93 8.13 13.27 -1.00
CA GLU A 93 9.57 13.04 -1.22
C GLU A 93 9.85 11.96 -2.28
N ASN A 94 8.82 11.38 -2.91
CA ASN A 94 8.92 10.34 -3.93
C ASN A 94 9.68 9.09 -3.45
N LEU A 95 9.49 8.70 -2.19
CA LEU A 95 10.24 7.61 -1.54
C LEU A 95 9.83 6.23 -2.07
N PHE A 96 8.58 6.05 -2.49
CA PHE A 96 8.13 4.81 -3.13
C PHE A 96 8.95 4.48 -4.38
N LYS A 97 9.22 5.50 -5.21
CA LYS A 97 10.03 5.34 -6.42
C LYS A 97 11.49 5.16 -6.08
N LYS A 98 12.04 6.01 -5.22
CA LYS A 98 13.45 5.97 -4.83
C LYS A 98 13.85 4.65 -4.17
N LYS A 99 12.99 4.07 -3.32
CA LYS A 99 13.32 2.89 -2.52
C LYS A 99 12.81 1.57 -3.11
N PHE A 100 11.61 1.57 -3.70
CA PHE A 100 10.95 0.36 -4.19
C PHE A 100 10.77 0.32 -5.70
N ASN A 101 11.20 1.36 -6.42
CA ASN A 101 10.95 1.52 -7.85
C ASN A 101 9.44 1.46 -8.20
N LEU A 102 8.61 1.99 -7.31
CA LEU A 102 7.15 2.06 -7.47
C LEU A 102 6.73 3.52 -7.60
N ASP A 103 6.15 3.88 -8.75
CA ASP A 103 5.65 5.23 -8.97
C ASP A 103 4.19 5.32 -8.53
N ILE A 104 3.93 6.05 -7.44
CA ILE A 104 2.57 6.22 -6.92
C ILE A 104 1.72 7.14 -7.80
N LEU A 105 2.35 7.97 -8.64
CA LEU A 105 1.67 8.87 -9.56
C LEU A 105 1.49 8.24 -10.96
N GLU A 106 1.72 6.93 -11.09
CA GLU A 106 1.52 6.19 -12.33
C GLU A 106 0.04 6.31 -12.80
N PRO A 107 -0.23 6.61 -14.08
CA PRO A 107 -1.60 6.66 -14.61
C PRO A 107 -2.36 5.35 -14.39
N ASN A 108 -3.69 5.45 -14.30
CA ASN A 108 -4.59 4.32 -14.03
C ASN A 108 -4.29 3.62 -12.69
N SER A 109 -3.78 4.38 -11.72
CA SER A 109 -3.71 3.96 -10.33
C SER A 109 -5.04 4.19 -9.62
N HIS A 110 -5.43 3.24 -8.77
CA HIS A 110 -6.59 3.36 -7.91
C HIS A 110 -6.17 3.20 -6.45
N PHE A 111 -6.77 3.98 -5.55
CA PHE A 111 -6.34 4.08 -4.16
C PHE A 111 -7.45 3.63 -3.21
N MET A 112 -7.08 2.76 -2.28
CA MET A 112 -7.90 2.42 -1.12
C MET A 112 -7.14 2.84 0.15
N LEU A 113 -7.78 3.64 0.98
CA LEU A 113 -7.19 4.21 2.20
C LEU A 113 -7.91 3.66 3.43
N CYS A 114 -7.18 3.21 4.45
CA CYS A 114 -7.76 2.73 5.69
C CYS A 114 -6.86 3.02 6.90
N GLY A 115 -7.40 3.59 7.98
CA GLY A 115 -6.66 3.84 9.21
C GLY A 115 -6.90 5.24 9.77
N ASN A 116 -5.85 5.90 10.25
CA ASN A 116 -5.94 7.23 10.85
C ASN A 116 -6.68 8.21 9.91
N PRO A 117 -7.76 8.87 10.35
CA PRO A 117 -8.51 9.86 9.56
C PRO A 117 -7.65 10.99 8.98
N ASP A 118 -6.63 11.46 9.72
CA ASP A 118 -5.73 12.51 9.24
C ASP A 118 -4.98 12.02 7.99
N MET A 119 -4.40 10.81 8.06
CA MET A 119 -3.72 10.18 6.92
C MET A 119 -4.64 10.02 5.71
N VAL A 120 -5.89 9.60 5.94
CA VAL A 120 -6.86 9.43 4.85
C VAL A 120 -7.14 10.77 4.17
N THR A 121 -7.30 11.83 4.95
CA THR A 121 -7.61 13.18 4.46
C THR A 121 -6.41 13.73 3.69
N ASP A 122 -5.23 13.76 4.32
CA ASP A 122 -4.00 14.31 3.74
C ASP A 122 -3.61 13.61 2.43
N VAL A 123 -3.65 12.28 2.40
CA VAL A 123 -3.34 11.50 1.18
C VAL A 123 -4.38 11.74 0.08
N THR A 124 -5.66 11.83 0.44
CA THR A 124 -6.71 12.11 -0.54
C THR A 124 -6.51 13.46 -1.20
N ASP A 125 -6.16 14.48 -0.42
CA ASP A 125 -5.93 15.82 -0.95
C ASP A 125 -4.65 15.90 -1.78
N LEU A 126 -3.60 15.17 -1.38
CA LEU A 126 -2.35 15.10 -2.12
C LEU A 126 -2.51 14.42 -3.50
N LEU A 127 -3.35 13.39 -3.61
CA LEU A 127 -3.54 12.61 -4.83
C LEU A 127 -4.65 13.11 -5.77
N LYS A 128 -5.43 14.12 -5.36
CA LYS A 128 -6.45 14.78 -6.20
C LYS A 128 -5.87 15.86 -7.12
N ASN A 129 -4.66 16.33 -6.83
CA ASN A 129 -3.96 17.38 -7.57
C ASN A 129 -3.04 16.79 -8.65
#